data_AF-A0A0D8HY29-F1
#
_entry.id   AF-A0A0D8HY29-F1
#
_cell.length_a   1.000
_cell.length_b   1.000
_cell.length_c   1.000
_cell.angle_alpha   90.00
_cell.angle_beta   90.00
_cell.angle_gamma   90.00
#
_symmetry.space_group_name_H-M   'P 1'
#
loop_
_entity.id
_entity.type
_entity.pdbx_description
1 polymer ?
#
loop_
_entity_poly.entity_id
_entity_poly.type
_entity_poly.pdbx_seq_one_letter_code
_entity_poly.pdbx_strand_id
1 'polypeptide(L)' 'MTTPAPDTVRIYRDSLGEWRWTRRTHSGATVSEANRSHPTRTATRDDVAHHNPDTARYLVETART' A
#
# COMPACT_ATOMS: atom_id res chain seq x y z
N MET A 1 -4.35 -18.43 -21.02
CA MET A 1 -3.92 -17.10 -20.54
C MET A 1 -4.36 -16.96 -19.10
N THR A 2 -3.44 -16.99 -18.14
CA THR A 2 -3.74 -16.74 -16.73
C THR A 2 -3.80 -15.23 -16.52
N THR A 3 -4.95 -14.71 -16.08
CA THR A 3 -5.01 -13.33 -15.57
C THR A 3 -4.04 -13.26 -14.39
N PRO A 4 -3.01 -12.38 -14.41
CA PRO A 4 -2.13 -12.24 -13.27
C PRO A 4 -2.95 -11.77 -12.08
N ALA A 5 -2.69 -12.35 -10.90
CA ALA A 5 -3.31 -11.90 -9.67
C ALA A 5 -3.01 -10.41 -9.44
N PRO A 6 -3.94 -9.65 -8.85
CA PRO A 6 -3.76 -8.22 -8.61
C PRO A 6 -2.56 -7.97 -7.70
N ASP A 7 -2.00 -6.77 -7.81
CA ASP A 7 -1.04 -6.27 -6.84
C ASP A 7 -1.72 -6.07 -5.47
N THR A 8 -0.95 -5.89 -4.42
CA THR A 8 -1.48 -5.61 -3.08
C THR A 8 -0.80 -4.39 -2.49
N VAL A 9 -1.60 -3.43 -2.04
CA VAL A 9 -1.17 -2.31 -1.21
C VAL A 9 -1.46 -2.64 0.24
N ARG A 10 -0.42 -2.70 1.06
CA ARG A 10 -0.53 -2.91 2.50
C ARG A 10 -0.35 -1.59 3.22
N ILE A 11 -1.35 -1.18 4.00
CA ILE A 11 -1.25 -0.06 4.95
C ILE A 11 -1.04 -0.64 6.34
N TYR A 12 -0.03 -0.15 7.04
CA TYR A 12 0.36 -0.62 8.37
C TYR A 12 0.88 0.52 9.23
N ARG A 13 0.92 0.29 10.54
CA ARG A 13 1.55 1.17 11.52
C ARG A 13 2.93 0.62 11.84
N ASP A 14 3.96 1.46 11.80
CA ASP A 14 5.31 1.06 12.18
C ASP A 14 5.52 1.09 13.70
N SER A 15 6.74 0.73 14.14
CA SER A 15 7.10 0.67 15.56
C SER A 15 7.12 2.04 16.26
N LEU A 16 7.18 3.14 15.51
CA LEU A 16 7.11 4.51 16.04
C LEU A 16 5.66 5.00 16.13
N GLY A 17 4.70 4.18 15.73
CA GLY A 17 3.29 4.53 15.73
C GLY A 17 2.91 5.40 14.54
N GLU A 18 3.76 5.50 13.53
CA GLU A 18 3.45 6.22 12.30
C GLU A 18 2.87 5.27 11.26
N TRP A 19 2.09 5.81 10.32
CA TRP A 19 1.45 5.04 9.28
C TRP A 19 2.29 5.06 8.01
N ARG A 20 2.46 3.88 7.40
CA ARG A 20 3.19 3.67 6.14
C ARG A 20 2.41 2.73 5.23
N TRP A 21 2.85 2.65 3.98
CA TRP A 21 2.30 1.73 3.02
C TRP A 21 3.37 1.16 2.08
N THR A 22 3.10 -0.03 1.54
CA THR A 22 3.91 -0.68 0.49
C THR A 22 2.99 -1.32 -0.54
N ARG A 23 3.29 -1.16 -1.83
CA ARG A 23 2.67 -1.91 -2.92
C ARG A 23 3.60 -3.04 -3.37
N ARG A 24 3.07 -4.24 -3.42
CA ARG A 24 3.79 -5.43 -3.89
C ARG A 24 3.02 -6.12 -5.00
N THR A 25 3.74 -6.67 -5.97
CA THR A 25 3.18 -7.60 -6.93
C THR A 25 2.69 -8.86 -6.22
N HIS A 26 1.84 -9.66 -6.89
CA HIS A 26 1.44 -10.97 -6.37
C HIS A 26 2.64 -11.92 -6.11
N SER A 27 3.77 -11.72 -6.82
CA SER A 27 5.03 -12.46 -6.60
C SER A 27 5.86 -11.92 -5.43
N GLY A 28 5.42 -10.83 -4.79
CA GLY A 28 6.05 -10.25 -3.60
C GLY A 28 7.07 -9.14 -3.87
N ALA A 29 7.33 -8.78 -5.14
CA ALA A 29 8.25 -7.70 -5.48
C ALA A 29 7.64 -6.34 -5.13
N THR A 30 8.40 -5.46 -4.48
CA THR A 30 7.96 -4.09 -4.19
C THR A 30 7.95 -3.25 -5.47
N VAL A 31 6.82 -2.61 -5.75
CA VAL A 31 6.62 -1.72 -6.92
C VAL A 31 6.70 -0.25 -6.50
N SER A 32 6.13 0.06 -5.34
CA SER A 32 6.15 1.40 -4.75
C SER A 32 6.00 1.32 -3.24
N GLU A 33 6.47 2.34 -2.53
CA GLU A 33 6.39 2.42 -1.08
C GLU A 33 6.28 3.87 -0.60
N ALA A 34 5.87 4.03 0.66
CA ALA A 34 5.75 5.33 1.28
C ALA A 34 7.13 5.99 1.49
N ASN A 35 7.38 7.09 0.79
CA ASN A 35 8.61 7.89 0.96
C ASN A 35 8.62 8.70 2.26
N ARG A 36 7.46 8.87 2.90
CA ARG A 36 7.30 9.53 4.20
C ARG A 36 6.32 8.75 5.07
N SER A 37 6.42 8.94 6.37
CA SER A 37 5.46 8.46 7.35
C SER A 37 4.30 9.45 7.49
N HIS A 38 3.17 8.96 8.01
CA HIS A 38 1.98 9.79 8.23
C HIS A 38 1.43 9.62 9.65
N PRO A 39 0.88 10.69 10.26
CA PRO A 39 0.33 10.62 11.61
C PRO A 39 -1.00 9.86 11.67
N THR A 40 -1.71 9.70 10.55
CA THR A 40 -3.01 9.03 10.50
C THR A 40 -3.14 8.06 9.33
N ARG A 41 -3.97 7.03 9.53
CA ARG A 41 -4.33 6.07 8.49
C ARG A 41 -5.00 6.75 7.29
N THR A 42 -5.83 7.76 7.53
CA THR A 42 -6.53 8.50 6.48
C THR A 42 -5.55 9.26 5.59
N ALA A 43 -4.57 9.96 6.17
CA ALA A 43 -3.52 10.63 5.40
C ALA A 43 -2.69 9.63 4.57
N THR A 44 -2.47 8.42 5.10
CA THR A 44 -1.77 7.35 4.36
C THR A 44 -2.60 6.82 3.20
N ARG A 45 -3.93 6.71 3.35
CA ARG A 45 -4.82 6.29 2.25
C ARG A 45 -4.86 7.31 1.11
N ASP A 46 -4.82 8.59 1.47
CA ASP A 46 -4.73 9.68 0.49
C ASP A 46 -3.41 9.62 -0.30
N ASP A 47 -2.30 9.41 0.42
CA ASP A 47 -0.98 9.23 -0.19
C ASP A 47 -0.92 8.01 -1.11
N VAL A 48 -1.51 6.87 -0.70
CA VAL A 48 -1.67 5.69 -1.55
C VAL A 48 -2.41 6.02 -2.84
N ALA A 49 -3.52 6.75 -2.76
CA ALA A 49 -4.31 7.11 -3.94
C ALA A 49 -3.55 8.06 -4.88
N HIS A 50 -2.79 9.00 -4.31
CA HIS A 50 -1.93 9.91 -5.07
C HIS A 50 -0.82 9.17 -5.83
N HIS A 51 -0.14 8.23 -5.16
CA HIS A 51 0.99 7.49 -5.74
C HIS A 51 0.59 6.28 -6.61
N ASN A 52 -0.64 5.79 -6.48
CA ASN A 52 -1.17 4.66 -7.23
C ASN A 52 -2.46 5.06 -7.98
N PRO A 53 -2.38 6.00 -8.93
CA PRO A 53 -3.55 6.47 -9.67
C PRO A 53 -4.18 5.36 -10.54
N ASP A 54 -3.43 4.28 -10.84
CA ASP A 54 -3.91 3.08 -11.50
C ASP A 54 -4.72 2.19 -10.54
N THR A 55 -5.87 2.70 -10.10
CA THR A 55 -6.79 2.07 -9.14
C THR A 55 -7.40 0.74 -9.59
N ALA A 56 -7.15 0.29 -10.83
CA ALA A 56 -7.80 -0.88 -11.43
C ALA A 56 -7.17 -2.24 -11.09
N ARG A 57 -6.04 -2.32 -10.37
CA ARG A 57 -5.27 -3.57 -10.23
C ARG A 57 -4.70 -3.92 -8.87
N TYR A 58 -5.13 -3.28 -7.78
CA TYR A 58 -4.63 -3.65 -6.46
C TYR A 58 -5.69 -3.86 -5.39
N LEU A 59 -5.44 -4.83 -4.51
CA LEU A 59 -6.18 -5.02 -3.27
C LEU A 59 -5.56 -4.13 -2.18
N VAL A 60 -6.40 -3.49 -1.36
CA VAL A 60 -5.92 -2.74 -0.19
C VAL A 60 -6.09 -3.60 1.04
N GLU A 61 -4.98 -4.07 1.59
CA GLU A 61 -4.95 -4.75 2.87
C GLU A 61 -4.55 -3.78 3.96
N THR A 62 -5.36 -3.72 5.01
CA THR A 62 -4.94 -3.01 6.22
C THR A 62 -4.57 -4.04 7.26
N ALA A 63 -3.29 -4.12 7.57
CA ALA A 63 -2.86 -4.90 8.72
C ALA A 63 -3.08 -4.06 9.98
N ARG A 64 -3.86 -4.60 10.93
CA ARG A 64 -3.73 -4.20 12.32
C ARG A 64 -2.42 -4.81 12.80
N THR A 65 -1.51 -3.97 13.28
CA THR A 65 -0.35 -4.39 14.08
C THR A 65 -0.79 -5.22 15.26
#